data_AF-A0A1S1LIC0-F1
#
_entry.id   AF-A0A1S1LIC0-F1
#
_cell.length_a   1.000
_cell.length_b   1.000
_cell.length_c   1.000
_cell.angle_alpha   90.00
_cell.angle_beta   90.00
_cell.angle_gamma   90.00
#
_symmetry.space_group_name_H-M   'P 1'
#
loop_
_entity.id
_entity.type
_entity.pdbx_description
1 polymer ?
#
loop_
_entity_poly.entity_id
_entity_poly.type
_entity_poly.pdbx_seq_one_letter_code
_entity_poly.pdbx_strand_id
1 'polypeptide(L)'
;MTDWDVVGRANYVSFTSYRKDGTAVSSPVWIAPDDGKLYFFSEVGAYKVKRIRRNPSVTLQPCDVRGKLTAGAPIVEGTARVLEFTDSPRVRKILNRKYWLLGPLSEIGVWVTRRQQASFAIEIAPAER
;
A
#
# COMPACT_ATOMS: atom_id res chain seq x y z
N MET A 1 14.63 4.32 -16.24
CA MET A 1 13.46 4.01 -15.39
C MET A 1 14.00 3.46 -14.10
N THR A 2 13.65 4.05 -12.96
CA THR A 2 14.15 3.59 -11.66
C THR A 2 13.44 2.32 -11.22
N ASP A 3 14.03 1.55 -10.32
CA ASP A 3 13.35 0.40 -9.71
C ASP A 3 12.06 0.81 -9.02
N TRP A 4 12.02 2.03 -8.44
CA TRP A 4 10.81 2.60 -7.85
C TRP A 4 9.69 2.76 -8.88
N ASP A 5 10.02 3.23 -10.10
CA ASP A 5 9.06 3.35 -11.20
C ASP A 5 8.54 1.99 -11.66
N VAL A 6 9.40 0.96 -11.67
CA VAL A 6 9.01 -0.43 -11.98
C VAL A 6 8.00 -0.92 -10.95
N VAL A 7 8.30 -0.75 -9.67
CA VAL A 7 7.40 -1.14 -8.58
C VAL A 7 6.08 -0.36 -8.63
N GLY A 8 6.13 0.95 -8.88
CA GLY A 8 4.94 1.79 -8.94
C GLY A 8 3.96 1.48 -10.07
N ARG A 9 4.39 0.74 -11.11
CA ARG A 9 3.52 0.25 -12.19
C ARG A 9 2.84 -1.07 -11.89
N ALA A 10 3.26 -1.79 -10.84
CA ALA A 10 2.65 -3.04 -10.46
C ALA A 10 1.27 -2.80 -9.82
N ASN A 11 0.31 -3.69 -10.10
CA ASN A 11 -0.97 -3.67 -9.38
C ASN A 11 -0.77 -4.08 -7.92
N TYR A 12 -0.05 -5.19 -7.69
CA TYR A 12 0.21 -5.72 -6.36
C TYR A 12 1.71 -5.73 -6.07
N VAL A 13 2.02 -5.46 -4.80
CA VAL A 13 3.36 -5.62 -4.25
C VAL A 13 3.31 -6.41 -2.96
N SER A 14 4.35 -7.19 -2.72
CA SER A 14 4.65 -7.77 -1.43
C SER A 14 5.19 -6.66 -0.54
N PHE A 15 4.31 -6.13 0.32
CA PHE A 15 4.65 -5.10 1.28
C PHE A 15 5.25 -5.75 2.52
N THR A 16 6.52 -5.49 2.79
CA THR A 16 7.25 -6.04 3.92
C THR A 16 7.44 -4.99 5.00
N SER A 17 7.03 -5.32 6.22
CA SER A 17 7.18 -4.52 7.43
C SER A 17 7.85 -5.36 8.52
N TYR A 18 8.46 -4.72 9.50
CA TYR A 18 9.29 -5.42 10.49
C TYR A 18 8.63 -5.45 11.87
N ARG A 19 8.68 -6.62 12.52
CA ARG A 19 8.29 -6.78 13.93
C ARG A 19 9.26 -6.03 14.85
N LYS A 20 8.91 -5.98 16.15
CA LYS A 20 9.76 -5.38 17.20
C LYS A 20 11.17 -5.99 17.24
N ASP A 21 11.26 -7.29 16.99
CA ASP A 21 12.50 -8.08 16.96
C ASP A 21 13.24 -8.02 15.61
N GLY A 22 12.76 -7.23 14.64
CA GLY A 22 13.35 -7.13 13.31
C GLY A 22 12.83 -8.19 12.32
N THR A 23 11.99 -9.14 12.73
CA THR A 23 11.48 -10.17 11.82
C THR A 23 10.63 -9.55 10.72
N ALA A 24 10.97 -9.83 9.46
CA ALA A 24 10.21 -9.41 8.29
C ALA A 24 8.83 -10.08 8.23
N VAL A 25 7.81 -9.30 7.89
CA VAL A 25 6.45 -9.78 7.64
C VAL A 25 5.93 -9.14 6.36
N SER A 26 5.72 -9.99 5.38
CA SER A 26 5.23 -9.60 4.06
C SER A 26 3.74 -9.87 3.90
N SER A 27 3.05 -8.98 3.20
CA SER A 27 1.65 -9.18 2.79
C SER A 27 1.41 -8.58 1.41
N PRO A 28 0.69 -9.26 0.50
CA PRO A 28 0.31 -8.67 -0.77
C PRO A 28 -0.62 -7.49 -0.54
N VAL A 29 -0.31 -6.35 -1.15
CA VAL A 29 -1.16 -5.15 -1.12
C VAL A 29 -1.28 -4.59 -2.52
N TRP A 30 -2.49 -4.15 -2.88
CA TRP A 30 -2.68 -3.37 -4.09
C TRP A 30 -2.16 -1.96 -3.82
N ILE A 31 -1.26 -1.43 -4.66
CA ILE A 31 -0.73 -0.06 -4.57
C ILE A 31 -1.33 0.87 -5.63
N ALA A 32 -1.29 2.17 -5.35
CA ALA A 32 -1.63 3.22 -6.30
C ALA A 32 -0.51 4.28 -6.28
N PRO A 33 0.15 4.55 -7.43
CA PRO A 33 1.12 5.62 -7.52
C PRO A 33 0.44 6.98 -7.60
N ASP A 34 0.97 7.96 -6.88
CA ASP A 34 0.61 9.38 -6.97
C ASP A 34 1.84 10.22 -6.60
N ASP A 35 2.22 11.20 -7.44
CA ASP A 35 3.24 12.21 -7.09
C ASP A 35 4.57 11.63 -6.59
N GLY A 36 5.09 10.59 -7.26
CA GLY A 36 6.34 9.91 -6.90
C GLY A 36 6.26 9.01 -5.67
N LYS A 37 5.10 8.90 -5.03
CA LYS A 37 4.84 8.05 -3.85
C LYS A 37 3.85 6.93 -4.17
N LEU A 38 3.79 5.95 -3.28
CA LEU A 38 2.90 4.78 -3.39
C LEU A 38 1.90 4.76 -2.24
N TYR A 39 0.67 4.36 -2.55
CA TYR A 39 -0.44 4.40 -1.60
C TYR A 39 -1.24 3.10 -1.57
N PHE A 40 -1.60 2.65 -0.37
CA PHE A 40 -2.57 1.56 -0.20
C PHE A 40 -3.43 1.76 1.05
N PHE A 41 -4.54 1.03 1.13
CA PHE A 41 -5.45 1.08 2.28
C PHE A 41 -5.24 -0.13 3.17
N SER A 42 -5.28 0.10 4.48
CA SER A 42 -5.24 -0.96 5.49
C SER A 42 -6.32 -0.71 6.52
N GLU A 43 -6.95 -1.79 7.00
CA GLU A 43 -7.81 -1.72 8.17
C GLU A 43 -7.06 -1.10 9.36
N VAL A 44 -7.73 -0.23 10.12
CA VAL A 44 -7.19 0.52 11.28
C VAL A 44 -6.53 -0.41 12.30
N GLY A 45 -7.11 -1.60 12.53
CA GLY A 45 -6.63 -2.60 13.48
C GLY A 45 -5.51 -3.52 12.98
N ALA A 46 -5.09 -3.41 11.71
CA ALA A 46 -4.16 -4.36 11.13
C ALA A 46 -2.76 -4.26 11.78
N TYR A 47 -2.13 -5.41 12.05
CA TYR A 47 -0.80 -5.46 12.66
C TYR A 47 0.26 -4.66 11.90
N LYS A 48 0.12 -4.52 10.57
CA LYS A 48 1.03 -3.69 9.77
C LYS A 48 0.98 -2.20 10.16
N VAL A 49 -0.19 -1.67 10.54
CA VAL A 49 -0.32 -0.28 11.02
C VAL A 49 0.48 -0.09 12.31
N LYS A 50 0.34 -1.04 13.25
CA LYS A 50 1.12 -1.02 14.51
C LYS A 50 2.62 -1.13 14.24
N ARG A 51 3.03 -1.96 13.27
CA ARG A 51 4.45 -2.08 12.86
C ARG A 51 4.98 -0.80 12.23
N ILE A 52 4.28 -0.21 11.28
CA ILE A 52 4.70 1.02 10.58
C ILE A 52 4.82 2.21 11.54
N ARG A 53 3.84 2.38 12.46
CA ARG A 53 3.91 3.44 13.48
C ARG A 53 5.14 3.32 14.38
N ARG A 54 5.69 2.12 14.52
CA ARG A 54 6.87 1.82 15.34
C ARG A 54 8.17 1.88 14.52
N ASN A 55 8.17 1.28 13.33
CA ASN A 55 9.29 1.23 12.40
C ASN A 55 8.74 1.51 11.00
N PRO A 56 8.98 2.72 10.45
CA PRO A 56 8.44 3.11 9.16
C PRO A 56 9.23 2.52 7.98
N SER A 57 10.41 1.92 8.21
CA SER A 57 11.19 1.30 7.15
C SER A 57 10.48 0.06 6.60
N VAL A 58 10.32 0.00 5.28
CA VAL A 58 9.61 -1.06 4.58
C VAL A 58 10.33 -1.41 3.28
N THR A 59 10.04 -2.59 2.75
CA THR A 59 10.42 -2.95 1.38
C THR A 59 9.22 -3.35 0.55
N LEU A 60 9.32 -3.12 -0.75
CA LEU A 60 8.30 -3.41 -1.74
C LEU A 60 8.90 -4.22 -2.88
N GLN A 61 8.18 -5.25 -3.31
CA GLN A 61 8.52 -6.02 -4.50
C GLN A 61 7.25 -6.42 -5.25
N PRO A 62 7.17 -6.28 -6.58
CA PRO A 62 6.01 -6.71 -7.36
C PRO A 62 5.65 -8.18 -7.11
N CYS A 63 4.34 -8.43 -6.96
CA CYS A 63 3.79 -9.78 -6.74
C CYS A 63 2.42 -9.93 -7.40
N ASP A 64 1.87 -11.14 -7.38
CA ASP A 64 0.45 -11.37 -7.71
C ASP A 64 -0.47 -11.16 -6.50
N VAL A 65 -1.79 -11.29 -6.71
CA VAL A 65 -2.80 -11.15 -5.65
C VAL A 65 -2.66 -12.18 -4.51
N ARG A 66 -1.98 -13.31 -4.77
CA ARG A 66 -1.71 -14.37 -3.77
C ARG A 66 -0.38 -14.14 -3.04
N GLY A 67 0.38 -13.12 -3.41
CA GLY A 67 1.69 -12.80 -2.83
C GLY A 67 2.87 -13.55 -3.47
N LYS A 68 2.68 -14.24 -4.60
CA LYS A 68 3.79 -14.83 -5.34
C LYS A 68 4.59 -13.71 -6.01
N LEU A 69 5.88 -13.62 -5.69
CA LEU A 69 6.76 -12.60 -6.25
C LEU A 69 6.85 -12.72 -7.78
N THR A 70 6.85 -11.57 -8.45
CA THR A 70 7.10 -11.49 -9.88
C THR A 70 8.58 -11.77 -10.14
N ALA A 71 8.85 -12.77 -10.99
CA ALA A 71 10.23 -13.17 -11.29
C ALA A 71 11.01 -12.01 -11.92
N GLY A 72 12.24 -11.76 -11.43
CA GLY A 72 13.10 -10.68 -11.90
C GLY A 72 12.67 -9.27 -11.50
N ALA A 73 11.61 -9.13 -10.69
CA ALA A 73 11.17 -7.80 -10.25
C ALA A 73 12.05 -7.25 -9.13
N PRO A 74 12.40 -5.95 -9.18
CA PRO A 74 13.28 -5.34 -8.19
C PRO A 74 12.60 -5.23 -6.83
N ILE A 75 13.43 -5.22 -5.79
CA ILE A 75 13.04 -4.86 -4.43
C ILE A 75 13.47 -3.41 -4.17
N VAL A 76 12.57 -2.60 -3.63
CA VAL A 76 12.86 -1.20 -3.28
C VAL A 76 12.58 -0.93 -1.81
N GLU A 77 13.40 -0.07 -1.23
CA GLU A 77 13.24 0.43 0.14
C GLU A 77 12.37 1.67 0.16
N GLY A 78 11.56 1.81 1.21
CA GLY A 78 10.71 2.97 1.40
C GLY A 78 10.45 3.30 2.86
N THR A 79 9.87 4.48 3.08
CA THR A 79 9.42 4.94 4.37
C THR A 79 7.89 5.05 4.35
N ALA A 80 7.24 4.24 5.18
CA ALA A 80 5.79 4.18 5.29
C ALA A 80 5.25 5.13 6.37
N ARG A 81 4.17 5.84 6.05
CA ARG A 81 3.45 6.74 6.95
C ARG A 81 1.96 6.41 6.93
N VAL A 82 1.37 6.31 8.11
CA VAL A 82 -0.09 6.14 8.27
C VAL A 82 -0.73 7.52 8.16
N LEU A 83 -1.66 7.67 7.22
CA LEU A 83 -2.50 8.85 7.05
C LEU A 83 -3.88 8.58 7.66
N GLU A 84 -4.39 9.56 8.40
CA GLU A 84 -5.73 9.49 8.96
C GLU A 84 -6.77 9.90 7.92
N PHE A 85 -7.99 9.39 8.03
CA PHE A 85 -9.05 9.65 7.03
C PHE A 85 -9.44 11.13 6.95
N THR A 86 -9.14 11.89 8.01
CA THR A 86 -9.27 13.34 8.09
C THR A 86 -8.23 14.09 7.25
N ASP A 87 -7.19 13.43 6.74
CA ASP A 87 -5.98 14.14 6.30
C ASP A 87 -6.06 14.85 4.94
N SER A 88 -6.92 14.49 3.97
CA SER A 88 -6.97 15.31 2.74
C SER A 88 -8.02 14.89 1.70
N PRO A 89 -8.61 15.84 0.95
CA PRO A 89 -9.19 15.60 -0.38
C PRO A 89 -8.28 14.79 -1.33
N ARG A 90 -6.95 14.86 -1.16
CA ARG A 90 -5.97 14.08 -1.93
C ARG A 90 -6.14 12.58 -1.77
N VAL A 91 -6.33 12.08 -0.54
CA VAL A 91 -6.51 10.64 -0.26
C VAL A 91 -7.79 10.13 -0.93
N ARG A 92 -8.87 10.94 -0.90
CA ARG A 92 -10.12 10.66 -1.61
C ARG A 92 -9.94 10.62 -3.13
N LYS A 93 -9.10 11.49 -3.70
CA LYS A 93 -8.79 11.48 -5.14
C LYS A 93 -8.03 10.21 -5.55
N ILE A 94 -7.05 9.78 -4.74
CA ILE A 94 -6.30 8.54 -4.97
C ILE A 94 -7.24 7.33 -4.89
N LEU A 95 -8.15 7.29 -3.90
CA LEU A 95 -9.22 6.29 -3.82
C LEU A 95 -10.04 6.23 -5.09
N ASN A 96 -10.62 7.35 -5.49
CA ASN A 96 -11.49 7.41 -6.66
C ASN A 96 -10.74 6.95 -7.91
N ARG A 97 -9.48 7.37 -8.11
CA ARG A 97 -8.69 6.96 -9.27
C ARG A 97 -8.30 5.48 -9.27
N LYS A 98 -8.12 4.87 -8.10
CA LYS A 98 -7.77 3.45 -7.99
C LYS A 98 -9.00 2.55 -8.14
N TYR A 99 -10.13 2.94 -7.55
CA TYR A 99 -11.33 2.12 -7.46
C TYR A 99 -12.37 2.43 -8.55
N TRP A 100 -12.28 3.53 -9.31
CA TRP A 100 -13.19 3.74 -10.45
C TRP A 100 -13.03 2.66 -11.53
N LEU A 101 -11.83 2.08 -11.67
CA LEU A 101 -11.55 0.96 -12.56
C LEU A 101 -12.27 -0.34 -12.15
N LEU A 102 -12.90 -0.36 -10.97
CA LEU A 102 -13.70 -1.48 -10.45
C LEU A 102 -15.22 -1.22 -10.48
N GLY A 103 -15.70 -0.11 -11.05
CA GLY A 103 -17.15 0.14 -11.14
C GLY A 103 -17.88 -0.83 -12.11
N PRO A 104 -19.21 -0.96 -12.05
CA PRO A 104 -20.09 -1.27 -10.93
C PRO A 104 -20.50 -2.76 -10.95
N LEU A 105 -19.88 -3.59 -10.11
CA LEU A 105 -20.57 -4.76 -9.55
C LEU A 105 -21.12 -4.30 -8.19
N SER A 106 -22.37 -3.82 -8.23
CA SER A 106 -23.02 -2.98 -7.22
C SER A 106 -23.05 -3.56 -5.79
N GLU A 107 -22.77 -4.85 -5.61
CA GLU A 107 -22.69 -5.47 -4.28
C GLU A 107 -21.26 -5.55 -3.71
N ILE A 108 -20.25 -5.77 -4.54
CA ILE A 108 -18.84 -5.86 -4.11
C ILE A 108 -18.30 -4.47 -3.77
N GLY A 109 -18.69 -3.44 -4.55
CA GLY A 109 -18.29 -2.05 -4.30
C GLY A 109 -18.85 -1.50 -2.98
N VAL A 110 -20.09 -1.83 -2.61
CA VAL A 110 -20.71 -1.42 -1.33
C VAL A 110 -20.07 -2.15 -0.14
N TRP A 111 -19.72 -3.45 -0.30
CA TRP A 111 -19.03 -4.21 0.75
C TRP A 111 -17.63 -3.66 1.03
N VAL A 112 -16.89 -3.32 -0.03
CA VAL A 112 -15.55 -2.73 0.07
C VAL A 112 -15.58 -1.30 0.61
N THR A 113 -16.61 -0.49 0.30
CA THR A 113 -16.72 0.90 0.79
C THR A 113 -17.19 0.98 2.26
N ARG A 114 -18.09 0.11 2.74
CA ARG A 114 -18.52 0.10 4.14
C ARG A 114 -17.40 -0.31 5.11
N ARG A 115 -16.56 -1.27 4.72
CA ARG A 115 -15.39 -1.69 5.51
C ARG A 115 -14.29 -0.63 5.55
N GLN A 116 -14.30 0.32 4.60
CA GLN A 116 -13.29 1.36 4.47
C GLN A 116 -13.47 2.59 5.37
N GLN A 117 -14.62 2.79 6.01
CA GLN A 117 -14.76 3.84 7.03
C GLN A 117 -13.85 3.60 8.25
N ALA A 118 -13.35 2.37 8.43
CA ALA A 118 -12.38 1.99 9.45
C ALA A 118 -11.01 1.60 8.84
N SER A 119 -10.59 2.27 7.76
CA SER A 119 -9.27 2.05 7.12
C SER A 119 -8.41 3.31 7.14
N PHE A 120 -7.11 3.13 7.38
CA PHE A 120 -6.10 4.17 7.17
C PHE A 120 -5.52 4.07 5.75
N ALA A 121 -5.20 5.21 5.16
CA ALA A 121 -4.29 5.24 4.02
C ALA A 121 -2.87 5.08 4.53
N ILE A 122 -2.04 4.33 3.80
CA ILE A 122 -0.61 4.22 4.04
C ILE A 122 0.07 4.82 2.82
N GLU A 123 0.83 5.89 3.05
CA GLU A 123 1.75 6.51 2.10
C GLU A 123 3.12 5.83 2.23
N ILE A 124 3.79 5.60 1.11
CA ILE A 124 5.16 5.12 1.07
C ILE A 124 5.96 6.04 0.16
N ALA A 125 6.98 6.69 0.73
CA ALA A 125 7.97 7.45 -0.01
C ALA A 125 9.19 6.57 -0.30
N PRO A 126 9.94 6.84 -1.39
CA PRO A 126 11.28 6.25 -1.57
C PRO A 126 12.13 6.54 -0.34
N ALA A 127 12.96 5.59 0.09
CA ALA A 127 13.96 5.89 1.11
C ALA A 127 14.91 6.97 0.56
N GLU A 128 15.12 8.05 1.32
CA GLU A 128 16.17 9.03 1.01
C GLU A 128 17.53 8.31 1.10
N ARG A 129 18.32 8.39 0.04
CA ARG A 129 19.72 7.90 0.04
C ARG A 129 20.63 8.88 0.74
#